data_AF-A0A8H3A4F2-F1
#
_entry.id   AF-A0A8H3A4F2-F1
#
_cell.length_a   1.000
_cell.length_b   1.000
_cell.length_c   1.000
_cell.angle_alpha   90.00
_cell.angle_beta   90.00
_cell.angle_gamma   90.00
#
_symmetry.space_group_name_H-M   'P 1'
#
loop_
_entity.id
_entity.type
_entity.pdbx_description
1 polymer ?
#
loop_
_entity_poly.entity_id
_entity_poly.type
_entity_poly.pdbx_seq_one_letter_code
_entity_poly.pdbx_strand_id
1 'polypeptide(L)'
;MSPYTNAGTLRLALRSPIQFRSRPQLLSTTLSHSRPNTVRLMSSSHPETDARNRATVGVFSWKAGALFIATGAGLYYYFTTEKAKLEERKRQEAADSKVGRPKVGGPFQLVSHEDKPFTHMDLLGKWSLIYFGFTRCPDICPEELDKMGEVVDAIDASHGPIVQPVFISCDPARDTVPIVKKYIAEFHPRLIGLTGTYEQVKAACKAYRVYFSTPPNASQNDDYLVDHSIFFYLMDPRGQFVDAFGKSQTADMVREKVDKAIREYP
;
A
#
# COMPACT_ATOMS: atom_id res chain seq x y z
N MET A 1 23.45 59.24 -16.95
CA MET A 1 22.45 59.59 -17.98
C MET A 1 21.78 58.31 -18.46
N SER A 2 20.53 58.08 -18.03
CA SER A 2 19.53 57.35 -18.82
C SER A 2 19.19 58.21 -20.07
N PRO A 3 18.54 57.75 -21.17
CA PRO A 3 17.15 57.27 -21.03
C PRO A 3 16.47 56.39 -22.13
N TYR A 4 15.24 55.94 -21.78
CA TYR A 4 13.98 55.76 -22.56
C TYR A 4 13.78 54.51 -23.49
N THR A 5 12.95 53.51 -23.09
CA THR A 5 11.48 53.23 -23.33
C THR A 5 11.12 52.71 -24.73
N ASN A 6 10.17 51.80 -25.00
CA ASN A 6 8.95 51.32 -24.31
C ASN A 6 8.38 50.03 -24.97
N ALA A 7 7.44 49.35 -24.28
CA ALA A 7 6.38 48.40 -24.73
C ALA A 7 6.43 47.08 -23.93
N GLY A 8 5.37 46.48 -23.38
CA GLY A 8 3.93 46.78 -23.35
C GLY A 8 3.22 45.65 -22.58
N THR A 9 2.37 46.04 -21.64
CA THR A 9 1.10 45.44 -21.19
C THR A 9 0.91 43.90 -21.16
N LEU A 10 0.73 43.33 -19.96
CA LEU A 10 -0.25 42.26 -19.72
C LEU A 10 -0.72 42.27 -18.26
N ARG A 11 -1.99 42.65 -18.07
CA ARG A 11 -2.74 42.55 -16.81
C ARG A 11 -3.06 41.08 -16.55
N LEU A 12 -2.73 40.56 -15.38
CA LEU A 12 -3.34 39.33 -14.85
C LEU A 12 -4.02 39.62 -13.52
N ALA A 13 -5.30 39.28 -13.47
CA ALA A 13 -6.24 39.54 -12.40
C ALA A 13 -5.88 38.74 -11.12
N LEU A 14 -5.83 39.46 -10.00
CA LEU A 14 -5.80 38.90 -8.64
C LEU A 14 -7.13 38.16 -8.37
N ARG A 15 -7.05 36.85 -8.17
CA ARG A 15 -8.17 36.02 -7.71
C ARG A 15 -8.29 36.11 -6.19
N SER A 16 -9.50 36.42 -5.74
CA SER A 16 -9.93 36.53 -4.35
C SER A 16 -9.81 35.23 -3.55
N PRO A 17 -9.63 35.30 -2.22
CA PRO A 17 -9.62 34.12 -1.35
C PRO A 17 -11.04 33.57 -1.12
N ILE A 18 -11.16 32.25 -1.22
CA ILE A 18 -12.39 31.47 -1.06
C ILE A 18 -12.78 31.45 0.43
N GLN A 19 -13.97 31.99 0.73
CA GLN A 19 -14.57 31.98 2.05
C GLN A 19 -15.13 30.58 2.42
N PHE A 20 -14.84 30.19 3.65
CA PHE A 20 -15.36 29.01 4.36
C PHE A 20 -16.89 29.13 4.51
N ARG A 21 -17.65 28.19 3.94
CA ARG A 21 -19.12 28.16 4.03
C ARG A 21 -19.57 27.20 5.13
N SER A 22 -20.02 27.77 6.24
CA SER A 22 -20.66 27.13 7.39
C SER A 22 -21.99 26.47 6.99
N ARG A 23 -22.25 25.25 7.49
CA ARG A 23 -23.54 24.54 7.37
C ARG A 23 -24.60 25.22 8.27
N PRO A 24 -25.83 25.44 7.77
CA PRO A 24 -26.92 25.93 8.61
C PRO A 24 -27.63 24.79 9.37
N GLN A 25 -27.98 25.11 10.62
CA GLN A 25 -28.89 24.35 11.48
C GLN A 25 -30.32 24.41 10.94
N LEU A 26 -31.08 23.31 11.03
CA LEU A 26 -32.51 23.30 10.74
C LEU A 26 -33.30 23.37 12.04
N LEU A 27 -34.16 24.39 12.08
CA LEU A 27 -35.08 24.78 13.14
C LEU A 27 -36.18 23.75 13.39
N SER A 28 -36.51 23.62 14.66
CA SER A 28 -37.78 23.11 15.18
C SER A 28 -38.96 23.93 14.66
N THR A 29 -40.03 23.26 14.23
CA THR A 29 -41.34 23.91 14.02
C THR A 29 -42.34 23.32 14.99
N THR A 30 -42.66 24.10 16.02
CA THR A 30 -43.81 23.91 16.90
C THR A 30 -45.07 24.38 16.18
N LEU A 31 -46.12 23.55 16.16
CA LEU A 31 -47.47 24.02 15.89
C LEU A 31 -48.35 23.77 17.11
N SER A 32 -48.73 24.89 17.71
CA SER A 32 -49.75 25.06 18.73
C SER A 32 -51.13 25.04 18.07
N HIS A 33 -52.11 24.36 18.67
CA HIS A 33 -53.53 24.71 18.53
C HIS A 33 -54.28 24.49 19.85
N SER A 34 -55.06 25.50 20.20
CA SER A 34 -55.74 25.73 21.48
C SER A 34 -57.20 25.23 21.47
N ARG A 35 -57.61 24.51 22.55
CA ARG A 35 -58.83 24.64 23.42
C ARG A 35 -60.26 24.81 22.81
N PRO A 36 -61.37 24.68 23.59
CA PRO A 36 -61.71 23.81 24.75
C PRO A 36 -63.19 23.27 24.71
N ASN A 37 -63.69 22.81 25.88
CA ASN A 37 -65.07 22.42 26.29
C ASN A 37 -65.41 20.92 26.09
N THR A 38 -66.06 20.21 27.03
CA THR A 38 -67.09 20.62 28.00
C THR A 38 -67.15 19.60 29.15
N VAL A 39 -67.46 20.07 30.37
CA VAL A 39 -67.71 19.25 31.56
C VAL A 39 -69.13 18.67 31.52
N ARG A 40 -69.30 17.38 31.86
CA ARG A 40 -70.56 16.88 32.44
C ARG A 40 -70.31 15.73 33.42
N LEU A 41 -70.67 15.98 34.68
CA LEU A 41 -70.78 15.04 35.79
C LEU A 41 -71.95 14.05 35.59
N MET A 42 -71.80 12.85 36.17
CA MET A 42 -72.78 11.98 36.87
C MET A 42 -72.40 10.50 36.67
N SER A 43 -72.60 9.53 37.56
CA SER A 43 -72.96 9.43 38.98
C SER A 43 -72.81 7.93 39.35
N SER A 44 -72.25 7.67 40.54
CA SER A 44 -72.39 6.49 41.43
C SER A 44 -72.78 5.08 40.90
N SER A 45 -71.95 4.07 41.20
CA SER A 45 -72.26 3.02 42.20
C SER A 45 -71.11 1.98 42.33
N HIS A 46 -70.70 1.70 43.58
CA HIS A 46 -69.89 0.55 44.03
C HIS A 46 -70.84 -0.60 44.46
N PRO A 47 -70.46 -1.90 44.59
CA PRO A 47 -69.19 -2.38 45.19
C PRO A 47 -68.56 -3.69 44.65
N GLU A 48 -67.33 -3.97 45.13
CA GLU A 48 -66.68 -5.28 45.44
C GLU A 48 -66.93 -6.49 44.51
N THR A 49 -65.94 -7.16 43.91
CA THR A 49 -64.81 -7.85 44.52
C THR A 49 -63.92 -8.51 43.44
N ASP A 50 -62.64 -8.66 43.79
CA ASP A 50 -61.72 -9.74 43.39
C ASP A 50 -60.83 -9.65 42.12
N ALA A 51 -59.56 -10.01 42.37
CA ALA A 51 -58.54 -10.54 41.50
C ALA A 51 -58.01 -9.72 40.29
N ARG A 52 -56.92 -8.99 40.56
CA ARG A 52 -55.68 -8.90 39.76
C ARG A 52 -55.76 -9.39 38.30
N ASN A 53 -55.75 -8.46 37.34
CA ASN A 53 -55.23 -8.72 36.00
C ASN A 53 -54.30 -7.59 35.55
N ARG A 54 -53.06 -7.65 36.06
CA ARG A 54 -51.91 -7.05 35.40
C ARG A 54 -51.74 -7.84 34.11
N ALA A 55 -52.16 -7.26 32.98
CA ALA A 55 -51.87 -7.79 31.65
C ALA A 55 -50.36 -7.91 31.51
N THR A 56 -49.86 -9.09 31.86
CA THR A 56 -48.50 -9.54 31.68
C THR A 56 -48.37 -9.68 30.18
N VAL A 57 -47.73 -8.71 29.53
CA VAL A 57 -47.12 -8.95 28.23
C VAL A 57 -46.29 -10.23 28.41
N GLY A 58 -46.74 -11.31 27.79
CA GLY A 58 -46.10 -12.62 27.88
C GLY A 58 -44.72 -12.54 27.26
N VAL A 59 -43.74 -12.17 28.08
CA VAL A 59 -42.32 -12.14 27.75
C VAL A 59 -41.91 -13.59 27.45
N PHE A 60 -41.66 -13.86 26.18
CA PHE A 60 -41.16 -15.12 25.59
C PHE A 60 -42.08 -16.35 25.67
N SER A 61 -42.97 -16.50 24.70
CA SER A 61 -43.44 -17.84 24.29
C SER A 61 -42.29 -18.61 23.63
N TRP A 62 -42.10 -19.88 23.95
CA TRP A 62 -41.06 -20.73 23.34
C TRP A 62 -41.15 -20.77 21.82
N LYS A 63 -42.36 -20.59 21.27
CA LYS A 63 -42.61 -20.46 19.83
C LYS A 63 -41.96 -19.20 19.23
N ALA A 64 -41.98 -18.09 19.96
CA ALA A 64 -41.31 -16.85 19.55
C ALA A 64 -39.78 -17.00 19.62
N GLY A 65 -39.27 -17.71 20.64
CA GLY A 65 -37.85 -18.06 20.72
C GLY A 65 -37.39 -18.94 19.56
N ALA A 66 -38.17 -19.97 19.22
CA ALA A 66 -37.88 -20.85 18.08
C ALA A 66 -37.90 -20.09 16.74
N LEU A 67 -38.86 -19.17 16.55
CA LEU A 67 -38.95 -18.35 15.34
C LEU A 67 -37.78 -17.37 15.23
N PHE A 68 -37.33 -16.78 16.34
CA PHE A 68 -36.17 -15.90 16.37
C PHE A 68 -34.87 -16.65 16.03
N ILE A 69 -34.67 -17.84 16.60
CA ILE A 69 -33.51 -18.69 16.28
C ILE A 69 -33.53 -19.13 14.81
N ALA A 70 -34.67 -19.57 14.30
CA ALA A 70 -34.81 -19.98 12.90
C ALA A 70 -34.52 -18.82 11.94
N THR A 71 -35.05 -17.62 12.23
CA THR A 71 -34.79 -16.42 11.42
C THR A 71 -33.32 -16.00 11.51
N GLY A 72 -32.72 -16.05 12.71
CA GLY A 72 -31.31 -15.76 12.92
C GLY A 72 -30.38 -16.72 12.19
N ALA A 73 -30.68 -18.03 12.23
CA ALA A 73 -29.92 -19.06 11.52
C ALA A 73 -30.05 -18.92 9.99
N GLY A 74 -31.25 -18.63 9.48
CA GLY A 74 -31.48 -18.37 8.06
C GLY A 74 -30.74 -17.12 7.57
N LEU A 75 -30.77 -16.04 8.35
CA LEU A 75 -30.06 -14.81 8.04
C LEU A 75 -28.54 -15.00 8.14
N TYR A 76 -28.05 -15.75 9.12
CA TYR A 76 -26.63 -16.11 9.24
C TYR A 76 -26.16 -16.95 8.04
N TYR A 77 -26.93 -17.95 7.63
CA TYR A 77 -26.65 -18.75 6.44
C TYR A 77 -26.66 -17.90 5.16
N TYR A 78 -27.64 -17.01 5.01
CA TYR A 78 -27.71 -16.08 3.88
C TYR A 78 -26.50 -15.14 3.84
N PHE A 79 -26.14 -14.51 4.97
CA PHE A 79 -24.99 -13.61 5.02
C PHE A 79 -23.66 -14.34 4.81
N THR A 80 -23.50 -15.56 5.32
CA THR A 80 -22.26 -16.34 5.12
C THR A 80 -22.11 -16.79 3.67
N THR A 81 -23.20 -17.24 3.02
CA THR A 81 -23.18 -17.62 1.61
C THR A 81 -22.99 -16.43 0.66
N GLU A 82 -23.65 -15.29 0.91
CA GLU A 82 -23.45 -14.08 0.11
C GLU A 82 -22.05 -13.46 0.32
N LYS A 83 -21.50 -13.52 1.53
CA LYS A 83 -20.10 -13.13 1.77
C LYS A 83 -19.13 -13.99 0.97
N ALA A 84 -19.31 -15.31 0.96
CA ALA A 84 -18.45 -16.22 0.20
C ALA A 84 -18.49 -15.93 -1.31
N LYS A 85 -19.69 -15.74 -1.89
CA LYS A 85 -19.83 -15.38 -3.32
C LYS A 85 -19.23 -14.01 -3.64
N LEU A 86 -19.34 -13.04 -2.74
CA LEU A 86 -18.75 -11.71 -2.93
C LEU A 86 -17.22 -11.76 -2.85
N GLU A 87 -16.65 -12.57 -1.96
CA GLU A 87 -15.20 -12.80 -1.88
C GLU A 87 -14.68 -13.50 -3.14
N GLU A 88 -15.38 -14.51 -3.65
CA GLU A 88 -15.04 -15.16 -4.91
C GLU A 88 -15.11 -14.18 -6.09
N ARG A 89 -16.17 -13.37 -6.20
CA ARG A 89 -16.28 -12.32 -7.23
C ARG A 89 -15.17 -11.29 -7.10
N LYS A 90 -14.85 -10.82 -5.90
CA LYS A 90 -13.72 -9.90 -5.68
C LYS A 90 -12.39 -10.54 -6.06
N ARG A 91 -12.20 -11.84 -5.82
CA ARG A 91 -11.00 -12.58 -6.21
C ARG A 91 -10.90 -12.72 -7.72
N GLN A 92 -12.01 -13.00 -8.38
CA GLN A 92 -12.11 -13.05 -9.85
C GLN A 92 -11.90 -11.66 -10.45
N GLU A 93 -12.56 -10.63 -9.93
CA GLU A 93 -12.36 -9.23 -10.34
C GLU A 93 -10.92 -8.78 -10.12
N ALA A 94 -10.26 -9.16 -9.02
CA ALA A 94 -8.84 -8.88 -8.79
C ALA A 94 -7.92 -9.64 -9.76
N ALA A 95 -8.31 -10.84 -10.17
CA ALA A 95 -7.59 -11.63 -11.18
C ALA A 95 -7.80 -11.09 -12.61
N ASP A 96 -9.01 -10.61 -12.91
CA ASP A 96 -9.45 -10.13 -14.22
C ASP A 96 -9.16 -8.63 -14.43
N SER A 97 -8.92 -7.89 -13.34
CA SER A 97 -8.42 -6.53 -13.37
C SER A 97 -6.98 -6.53 -13.89
N LYS A 98 -6.84 -6.66 -15.21
CA LYS A 98 -5.65 -6.24 -15.95
C LYS A 98 -5.56 -4.71 -15.91
N VAL A 99 -5.37 -4.16 -14.71
CA VAL A 99 -4.75 -2.85 -14.55
C VAL A 99 -3.41 -2.98 -15.27
N GLY A 100 -3.20 -2.17 -16.31
CA GLY A 100 -2.00 -2.26 -17.13
C GLY A 100 -0.77 -2.37 -16.23
N ARG A 101 -0.04 -3.48 -16.34
CA ARG A 101 1.10 -3.77 -15.46
C ARG A 101 1.96 -2.51 -15.40
N PRO A 102 2.31 -1.99 -14.21
CA PRO A 102 3.18 -0.85 -14.09
C PRO A 102 4.40 -1.08 -14.98
N LYS A 103 4.67 -0.15 -15.90
CA LYS A 103 5.90 -0.19 -16.71
C LYS A 103 7.07 0.12 -15.77
N VAL A 104 7.56 -0.93 -15.12
CA VAL A 104 8.68 -0.98 -14.19
C VAL A 104 9.76 -1.83 -14.85
N GLY A 105 10.99 -1.31 -14.81
CA GLY A 105 12.10 -1.85 -15.58
C GLY A 105 12.35 -1.06 -16.86
N GLY A 106 13.56 -1.20 -17.38
CA GLY A 106 14.03 -0.46 -18.55
C GLY A 106 15.54 -0.52 -18.66
N PRO A 107 16.10 0.06 -19.73
CA PRO A 107 17.54 0.07 -19.93
C PRO A 107 18.21 0.91 -18.85
N PHE A 108 19.20 0.31 -18.19
CA PHE A 108 20.13 0.98 -17.30
C PHE A 108 21.54 0.43 -17.53
N GLN A 109 22.52 1.23 -17.10
CA GLN A 109 23.93 0.87 -17.08
C GLN A 109 24.50 1.39 -15.76
N LEU A 110 25.05 0.48 -14.97
CA LEU A 110 25.66 0.71 -13.68
C LEU A 110 27.02 0.00 -13.63
N VAL A 111 27.70 0.10 -12.50
CA VAL A 111 28.97 -0.57 -12.21
C VAL A 111 28.74 -1.52 -11.04
N SER A 112 29.18 -2.76 -11.20
CA SER A 112 29.10 -3.75 -10.13
C SER A 112 30.15 -3.52 -9.06
N HIS A 113 29.94 -4.13 -7.89
CA HIS A 113 30.91 -4.21 -6.80
C HIS A 113 32.25 -4.88 -7.19
N GLU A 114 32.32 -5.54 -8.36
CA GLU A 114 33.54 -6.08 -8.96
C GLU A 114 34.21 -5.10 -9.94
N ASP A 115 33.74 -3.85 -10.01
CA ASP A 115 34.20 -2.82 -10.94
C ASP A 115 33.97 -3.18 -12.42
N LYS A 116 32.94 -4.00 -12.70
CA LYS A 116 32.54 -4.38 -14.06
C LYS A 116 31.28 -3.62 -14.48
N PRO A 117 31.15 -3.22 -15.76
CA PRO A 117 29.89 -2.70 -16.28
C PRO A 117 28.77 -3.73 -16.08
N PHE A 118 27.62 -3.29 -15.57
CA PHE A 118 26.44 -4.11 -15.36
C PHE A 118 25.23 -3.40 -15.95
N THR A 119 24.44 -4.13 -16.73
CA THR A 119 23.30 -3.59 -17.46
C THR A 119 22.03 -4.40 -17.20
N HIS A 120 20.90 -3.86 -17.64
CA HIS A 120 19.65 -4.62 -17.65
C HIS A 120 19.72 -5.94 -18.44
N MET A 121 20.67 -6.10 -19.38
CA MET A 121 20.83 -7.34 -20.14
C MET A 121 21.44 -8.46 -19.29
N ASP A 122 22.25 -8.11 -18.30
CA ASP A 122 22.84 -9.06 -17.34
C ASP A 122 21.79 -9.63 -16.38
N LEU A 123 20.61 -9.00 -16.32
CA LEU A 123 19.47 -9.53 -15.58
C LEU A 123 18.72 -10.65 -16.32
N LEU A 124 18.96 -10.81 -17.63
CA LEU A 124 18.24 -11.78 -18.45
C LEU A 124 18.70 -13.22 -18.17
N GLY A 125 17.79 -14.17 -18.34
CA GLY A 125 18.04 -15.60 -18.13
C GLY A 125 17.98 -16.05 -16.67
N LYS A 126 17.80 -15.14 -15.70
CA LYS A 126 17.64 -15.44 -14.28
C LYS A 126 16.52 -14.62 -13.66
N TRP A 127 15.95 -15.14 -12.58
CA TRP A 127 15.02 -14.36 -11.76
C TRP A 127 15.81 -13.34 -10.97
N SER A 128 15.39 -12.07 -10.96
CA SER A 128 16.12 -11.03 -10.24
C SER A 128 15.27 -10.42 -9.15
N LEU A 129 15.80 -10.35 -7.93
CA LEU A 129 15.19 -9.66 -6.82
C LEU A 129 15.98 -8.38 -6.55
N ILE A 130 15.42 -7.24 -6.97
CA ILE A 130 16.12 -5.96 -7.00
C ILE A 130 15.64 -5.08 -5.84
N TYR A 131 16.59 -4.57 -5.07
CA TYR A 131 16.35 -3.59 -4.01
C TYR A 131 17.08 -2.28 -4.29
N PHE A 132 16.41 -1.17 -4.04
CA PHE A 132 16.98 0.17 -4.12
C PHE A 132 17.20 0.70 -2.72
N GLY A 133 18.45 0.98 -2.35
CA GLY A 133 18.81 1.43 -1.01
C GLY A 133 20.09 2.24 -1.00
N PHE A 134 20.70 2.42 0.16
CA PHE A 134 21.98 3.10 0.32
C PHE A 134 22.69 2.59 1.59
N THR A 135 24.02 2.65 1.62
CA THR A 135 24.80 1.97 2.67
C THR A 135 24.73 2.65 4.05
N ARG A 136 24.32 3.92 4.11
CA ARG A 136 24.19 4.70 5.36
C ARG A 136 22.76 4.73 5.91
N CYS A 137 21.87 3.83 5.47
CA CYS A 137 20.51 3.79 5.98
C CYS A 137 20.52 3.23 7.41
N PRO A 138 19.94 3.95 8.40
CA PRO A 138 20.11 3.59 9.81
C PRO A 138 19.47 2.26 10.18
N ASP A 139 18.29 1.93 9.61
CA ASP A 139 17.51 0.78 10.09
C ASP A 139 16.87 -0.07 8.97
N ILE A 140 16.29 0.54 7.93
CA ILE A 140 15.41 -0.19 7.00
C ILE A 140 16.20 -1.02 5.98
N CYS A 141 17.30 -0.50 5.42
CA CYS A 141 18.06 -1.24 4.41
C CYS A 141 18.66 -2.54 4.95
N PRO A 142 19.30 -2.58 6.14
CA PRO A 142 19.84 -3.82 6.67
C PRO A 142 18.75 -4.89 6.89
N GLU A 143 17.63 -4.50 7.52
CA GLU A 143 16.48 -5.40 7.77
C GLU A 143 15.94 -6.02 6.47
N GLU A 144 15.80 -5.22 5.42
CA GLU A 144 15.33 -5.68 4.13
C GLU A 144 16.36 -6.56 3.40
N LEU A 145 17.67 -6.28 3.52
CA LEU A 145 18.71 -7.12 2.90
C LEU A 145 18.87 -8.49 3.59
N ASP A 146 18.74 -8.55 4.91
CA ASP A 146 18.69 -9.82 5.64
C ASP A 146 17.50 -10.67 5.18
N LYS A 147 16.31 -10.05 5.11
CA LYS A 147 15.09 -10.68 4.59
C LYS A 147 15.25 -11.18 3.15
N MET A 148 15.96 -10.42 2.31
CA MET A 148 16.28 -10.83 0.95
C MET A 148 17.18 -12.07 0.93
N GLY A 149 18.20 -12.12 1.79
CA GLY A 149 19.08 -13.29 1.95
C GLY A 149 18.29 -14.54 2.31
N GLU A 150 17.43 -14.45 3.33
CA GLU A 150 16.56 -15.57 3.75
C GLU A 150 15.66 -16.10 2.62
N VAL A 151 15.07 -15.20 1.83
CA VAL A 151 14.24 -15.57 0.68
C VAL A 151 15.06 -16.30 -0.37
N VAL A 152 16.26 -15.81 -0.68
CA VAL A 152 17.14 -16.42 -1.69
C VAL A 152 17.58 -17.80 -1.24
N ASP A 153 18.03 -17.97 0.00
CA ASP A 153 18.43 -19.27 0.54
C ASP A 153 17.28 -20.29 0.52
N ALA A 154 16.06 -19.85 0.88
CA ALA A 154 14.89 -20.72 0.87
C ALA A 154 14.46 -21.15 -0.54
N ILE A 155 14.58 -20.25 -1.52
CA ILE A 155 14.32 -20.58 -2.93
C ILE A 155 15.43 -21.48 -3.49
N ASP A 156 16.68 -21.20 -3.17
CA ASP A 156 17.83 -22.01 -3.58
C ASP A 156 17.71 -23.46 -3.08
N ALA A 157 17.21 -23.66 -1.86
CA ALA A 157 16.94 -24.98 -1.32
C ALA A 157 15.88 -25.77 -2.11
N SER A 158 14.95 -25.08 -2.79
CA SER A 158 13.83 -25.70 -3.51
C SER A 158 14.07 -25.84 -5.02
N HIS A 159 14.69 -24.84 -5.64
CA HIS A 159 14.85 -24.73 -7.11
C HIS A 159 16.30 -24.62 -7.56
N GLY A 160 17.26 -24.58 -6.63
CA GLY A 160 18.65 -24.26 -6.93
C GLY A 160 18.86 -22.75 -7.18
N PRO A 161 20.09 -22.34 -7.58
CA PRO A 161 20.53 -20.95 -7.58
C PRO A 161 19.97 -20.07 -8.72
N ILE A 162 18.66 -20.08 -8.93
CA ILE A 162 17.98 -19.42 -10.06
C ILE A 162 17.62 -17.95 -9.80
N VAL A 163 17.55 -17.52 -8.54
CA VAL A 163 17.27 -16.13 -8.15
C VAL A 163 18.58 -15.38 -7.89
N GLN A 164 18.73 -14.19 -8.48
CA GLN A 164 19.83 -13.27 -8.22
C GLN A 164 19.36 -12.11 -7.34
N PRO A 165 19.90 -11.97 -6.12
CA PRO A 165 19.67 -10.78 -5.31
C PRO A 165 20.55 -9.63 -5.81
N VAL A 166 19.94 -8.47 -6.06
CA VAL A 166 20.61 -7.28 -6.59
C VAL A 166 20.31 -6.07 -5.71
N PHE A 167 21.36 -5.43 -5.22
CA PHE A 167 21.31 -4.17 -4.49
C PHE A 167 21.74 -3.03 -5.39
N ILE A 168 20.90 -2.02 -5.57
CA ILE A 168 21.21 -0.79 -6.33
C ILE A 168 21.30 0.37 -5.34
N SER A 169 22.47 1.02 -5.28
CA SER A 169 22.63 2.23 -4.49
C SER A 169 21.94 3.44 -5.14
N CYS A 170 21.17 4.17 -4.33
CA CYS A 170 20.57 5.47 -4.64
C CYS A 170 21.45 6.65 -4.22
N ASP A 171 22.62 6.41 -3.59
CA ASP A 171 23.52 7.43 -3.08
C ASP A 171 24.94 7.33 -3.67
N PRO A 172 25.11 7.58 -4.98
CA PRO A 172 26.41 7.39 -5.66
C PRO A 172 27.51 8.34 -5.16
N ALA A 173 27.16 9.43 -4.47
CA ALA A 173 28.15 10.36 -3.91
C ALA A 173 28.92 9.71 -2.75
N ARG A 174 28.24 8.89 -1.94
CA ARG A 174 28.82 8.22 -0.76
C ARG A 174 29.12 6.74 -0.99
N ASP A 175 28.30 6.07 -1.78
CA ASP A 175 28.36 4.63 -2.02
C ASP A 175 29.30 4.30 -3.19
N THR A 176 30.60 4.42 -2.93
CA THR A 176 31.63 3.98 -3.90
C THR A 176 31.66 2.45 -4.02
N VAL A 177 32.17 1.93 -5.15
CA VAL A 177 32.34 0.49 -5.41
C VAL A 177 32.93 -0.28 -4.21
N PRO A 178 34.05 0.14 -3.57
CA PRO A 178 34.61 -0.59 -2.42
C PRO A 178 33.72 -0.52 -1.17
N ILE A 179 32.93 0.54 -0.98
CA ILE A 179 32.00 0.66 0.15
C ILE A 179 30.82 -0.29 -0.06
N VAL A 180 30.21 -0.27 -1.25
CA VAL A 180 29.12 -1.17 -1.61
C VAL A 180 29.58 -2.63 -1.51
N LYS A 181 30.78 -2.96 -1.99
CA LYS A 181 31.34 -4.31 -1.88
C LYS A 181 31.46 -4.81 -0.44
N LYS A 182 31.90 -3.95 0.49
CA LYS A 182 31.98 -4.31 1.91
C LYS A 182 30.59 -4.50 2.51
N TYR A 183 29.69 -3.57 2.22
CA TYR A 183 28.33 -3.58 2.75
C TYR A 183 27.56 -4.85 2.35
N ILE A 184 27.52 -5.17 1.05
CA ILE A 184 26.77 -6.36 0.58
C ILE A 184 27.34 -7.69 1.09
N ALA A 185 28.64 -7.72 1.41
CA ALA A 185 29.31 -8.94 1.89
C ALA A 185 28.88 -9.35 3.31
N GLU A 186 28.28 -8.42 4.07
CA GLU A 186 27.74 -8.69 5.40
C GLU A 186 26.39 -9.43 5.35
N PHE A 187 25.65 -9.33 4.24
CA PHE A 187 24.30 -9.87 4.12
C PHE A 187 24.26 -11.24 3.44
N HIS A 188 24.74 -11.34 2.20
CA HIS A 188 24.62 -12.57 1.43
C HIS A 188 25.70 -12.71 0.35
N PRO A 189 26.39 -13.86 0.21
CA PRO A 189 27.52 -14.02 -0.70
C PRO A 189 27.17 -13.91 -2.19
N ARG A 190 25.90 -14.12 -2.56
CA ARG A 190 25.41 -13.95 -3.93
C ARG A 190 24.86 -12.56 -4.23
N LEU A 191 24.84 -11.65 -3.25
CA LEU A 191 24.29 -10.31 -3.42
C LEU A 191 25.14 -9.51 -4.39
N ILE A 192 24.53 -9.01 -5.46
CA ILE A 192 25.20 -8.18 -6.45
C ILE A 192 24.94 -6.72 -6.10
N GLY A 193 25.95 -6.03 -5.58
CA GLY A 193 25.90 -4.59 -5.37
C GLY A 193 26.20 -3.82 -6.65
N LEU A 194 25.38 -2.83 -6.97
CA LEU A 194 25.49 -1.94 -8.12
C LEU A 194 25.52 -0.47 -7.64
N THR A 195 26.41 0.32 -8.23
CA THR A 195 26.53 1.77 -8.05
C THR A 195 26.90 2.42 -9.38
N GLY A 196 27.17 3.72 -9.43
CA GLY A 196 27.57 4.39 -10.66
C GLY A 196 27.66 5.89 -10.50
N THR A 197 27.63 6.61 -11.62
CA THR A 197 27.51 8.06 -11.61
C THR A 197 26.08 8.49 -11.23
N TYR A 198 25.93 9.75 -10.82
CA TYR A 198 24.62 10.32 -10.53
C TYR A 198 23.62 10.15 -11.69
N GLU A 199 24.05 10.34 -12.93
CA GLU A 199 23.19 10.17 -14.11
C GLU A 199 22.78 8.72 -14.34
N GLN A 200 23.69 7.77 -14.11
CA GLN A 200 23.43 6.34 -14.24
C GLN A 200 22.42 5.86 -13.19
N VAL A 201 22.62 6.22 -11.92
CA VAL A 201 21.69 5.91 -10.84
C VAL A 201 20.35 6.57 -11.08
N LYS A 202 20.32 7.84 -11.52
CA LYS A 202 19.09 8.53 -11.88
C LYS A 202 18.31 7.82 -12.99
N ALA A 203 19.01 7.32 -14.01
CA ALA A 203 18.40 6.55 -15.09
C ALA A 203 17.81 5.23 -14.59
N ALA A 204 18.55 4.50 -13.74
CA ALA A 204 18.08 3.27 -13.11
C ALA A 204 16.85 3.51 -12.24
N CYS A 205 16.90 4.48 -11.31
CA CYS A 205 15.77 4.84 -10.46
C CYS A 205 14.55 5.25 -11.29
N LYS A 206 14.73 6.02 -12.37
CA LYS A 206 13.64 6.38 -13.28
C LYS A 206 13.02 5.17 -13.98
N ALA A 207 13.83 4.21 -14.42
CA ALA A 207 13.34 2.99 -15.08
C ALA A 207 12.48 2.13 -14.13
N TYR A 208 12.82 2.10 -12.85
CA TYR A 208 12.08 1.36 -11.82
C TYR A 208 11.05 2.20 -11.08
N ARG A 209 10.85 3.48 -11.48
CA ARG A 209 9.96 4.45 -10.82
C ARG A 209 10.26 4.66 -9.34
N VAL A 210 11.54 4.54 -8.97
CA VAL A 210 12.05 4.84 -7.64
C VAL A 210 12.36 6.33 -7.58
N TYR A 211 11.77 7.00 -6.60
CA TYR A 211 12.14 8.38 -6.28
C TYR A 211 13.39 8.37 -5.41
N PHE A 212 14.31 9.30 -5.67
CA PHE A 212 15.46 9.55 -4.82
C PHE A 212 15.74 11.05 -4.75
N SER A 213 16.20 11.53 -3.60
CA SER A 213 16.38 12.95 -3.27
C SER A 213 17.84 13.41 -3.23
N THR A 214 18.78 12.57 -3.67
CA THR A 214 20.22 12.89 -3.65
C THR A 214 20.51 14.15 -4.47
N PRO A 215 21.14 15.19 -3.91
CA PRO A 215 21.53 16.38 -4.66
C PRO A 215 22.58 16.05 -5.75
N PRO A 216 22.51 16.64 -6.96
CA PRO A 216 23.44 16.34 -8.04
C PRO A 216 24.91 16.75 -7.74
N ASN A 217 25.12 17.70 -6.83
CA ASN A 217 26.45 18.17 -6.41
C ASN A 217 26.79 17.74 -4.98
N ALA A 218 26.11 16.72 -4.46
CA ALA A 218 26.36 16.22 -3.12
C ALA A 218 27.79 15.65 -3.00
N SER A 219 28.46 16.02 -1.93
CA SER A 219 29.75 15.49 -1.51
C SER A 219 29.59 14.45 -0.40
N GLN A 220 30.62 13.62 -0.18
CA GLN A 220 30.59 12.55 0.83
C GLN A 220 30.31 13.02 2.27
N ASN A 221 30.63 14.29 2.54
CA ASN A 221 30.52 14.94 3.84
C ASN A 221 29.26 15.80 3.99
N ASP A 222 28.47 15.97 2.93
CA ASP A 222 27.23 16.72 3.03
C ASP A 222 26.23 15.89 3.83
N ASP A 223 25.44 16.54 4.68
CA ASP A 223 24.33 15.89 5.38
C ASP A 223 23.04 16.11 4.57
N TYR A 224 22.50 15.02 4.03
CA TYR A 224 21.24 15.02 3.28
C TYR A 224 20.54 13.68 3.45
N LEU A 225 19.21 13.76 3.43
CA LEU A 225 18.33 12.62 3.47
C LEU A 225 18.16 12.05 2.06
N VAL A 226 18.32 10.74 1.97
CA VAL A 226 18.04 9.96 0.77
C VAL A 226 16.73 9.22 1.00
N ASP A 227 15.66 9.71 0.41
CA ASP A 227 14.43 8.92 0.30
C ASP A 227 14.66 7.83 -0.75
N HIS A 228 14.30 6.59 -0.43
CA HIS A 228 14.34 5.48 -1.38
C HIS A 228 13.09 4.61 -1.24
N SER A 229 12.84 3.82 -2.28
CA SER A 229 11.77 2.82 -2.29
C SER A 229 12.11 1.68 -1.32
N ILE A 230 11.16 1.29 -0.47
CA ILE A 230 11.26 0.13 0.44
C ILE A 230 10.66 -1.15 -0.17
N PHE A 231 10.64 -1.23 -1.50
CA PHE A 231 10.10 -2.36 -2.24
C PHE A 231 11.23 -3.20 -2.85
N PHE A 232 11.10 -4.53 -2.77
CA PHE A 232 11.79 -5.44 -3.67
C PHE A 232 11.03 -5.57 -4.97
N TYR A 233 11.73 -5.52 -6.10
CA TYR A 233 11.16 -5.75 -7.41
C TYR A 233 11.56 -7.14 -7.89
N LEU A 234 10.57 -8.00 -8.13
CA LEU A 234 10.77 -9.30 -8.77
C LEU A 234 10.73 -9.12 -10.29
N MET A 235 11.83 -9.46 -10.94
CA MET A 235 11.95 -9.49 -12.40
C MET A 235 12.07 -10.93 -12.88
N ASP A 236 11.37 -11.25 -13.95
CA ASP A 236 11.46 -12.56 -14.60
C ASP A 236 12.74 -12.71 -15.45
N PRO A 237 13.05 -13.92 -15.95
CA PRO A 237 14.18 -14.15 -16.85
C PRO A 237 14.13 -13.40 -18.19
N ARG A 238 13.01 -12.78 -18.56
CA ARG A 238 12.86 -11.90 -19.74
C ARG A 238 13.05 -10.42 -19.37
N GLY A 239 13.42 -10.11 -18.13
CA GLY A 239 13.58 -8.76 -17.62
C GLY A 239 12.27 -8.00 -17.48
N GLN A 240 11.13 -8.70 -17.38
CA GLN A 240 9.81 -8.10 -17.15
C GLN A 240 9.50 -8.06 -15.66
N PHE A 241 8.83 -6.99 -15.24
CA PHE A 241 8.33 -6.85 -13.88
C PHE A 241 7.21 -7.85 -13.58
N VAL A 242 7.32 -8.55 -12.45
CA VAL A 242 6.37 -9.57 -11.98
C VAL A 242 5.57 -9.07 -10.78
N ASP A 243 6.25 -8.75 -9.68
CA ASP A 243 5.62 -8.28 -8.44
C ASP A 243 6.57 -7.36 -7.66
N ALA A 244 6.01 -6.57 -6.74
CA ALA A 244 6.76 -5.75 -5.81
C ALA A 244 6.43 -6.09 -4.36
N PHE A 245 7.45 -6.33 -3.54
CA PHE A 245 7.30 -6.72 -2.15
C PHE A 245 7.70 -5.59 -1.22
N GLY A 246 6.75 -5.04 -0.46
CA GLY A 246 7.02 -4.00 0.54
C GLY A 246 7.38 -4.55 1.90
N LYS A 247 7.84 -3.67 2.80
CA LYS A 247 8.21 -3.99 4.18
C LYS A 247 7.18 -4.84 4.95
N SER A 248 5.89 -4.64 4.73
CA SER A 248 4.83 -5.38 5.44
C SER A 248 4.77 -6.88 5.11
N GLN A 249 5.46 -7.34 4.07
CA GLN A 249 5.52 -8.75 3.69
C GLN A 249 6.72 -9.43 4.36
N THR A 250 6.47 -10.55 5.02
CA THR A 250 7.50 -11.38 5.68
C THR A 250 8.30 -12.18 4.65
N ALA A 251 9.47 -12.70 5.04
CA ALA A 251 10.30 -13.56 4.19
C ALA A 251 9.49 -14.73 3.61
N ASP A 252 8.69 -15.41 4.43
CA ASP A 252 7.86 -16.53 3.98
C ASP A 252 6.82 -16.14 2.92
N MET A 253 6.16 -14.99 3.09
CA MET A 253 5.20 -14.48 2.10
C MET A 253 5.89 -14.14 0.78
N VAL A 254 7.06 -13.50 0.85
CA VAL A 254 7.85 -13.19 -0.34
C VAL A 254 8.31 -14.48 -1.03
N ARG A 255 8.85 -15.44 -0.28
CA ARG A 255 9.24 -16.75 -0.79
C ARG A 255 8.08 -17.45 -1.50
N GLU A 256 6.91 -17.54 -0.87
CA GLU A 256 5.74 -18.21 -1.45
C GLU A 256 5.32 -17.56 -2.78
N LYS A 257 5.35 -16.23 -2.84
CA LYS A 257 5.03 -15.50 -4.08
C LYS A 257 6.10 -15.69 -5.16
N VAL A 258 7.38 -15.69 -4.80
CA VAL A 258 8.48 -15.95 -5.72
C VAL A 258 8.41 -17.38 -6.25
N ASP A 259 8.20 -18.38 -5.39
CA ASP A 259 8.01 -19.79 -5.75
C ASP A 259 6.81 -19.97 -6.69
N LYS A 260 5.68 -19.33 -6.37
CA LYS A 260 4.52 -19.32 -7.26
C LYS A 260 4.85 -18.72 -8.63
N ALA A 261 5.53 -17.58 -8.67
CA ALA A 261 5.93 -16.93 -9.92
C ALA A 261 6.86 -17.81 -10.76
N ILE A 262 7.79 -18.53 -10.12
CA ILE A 262 8.68 -19.49 -10.78
C ILE A 262 7.88 -20.65 -11.39
N ARG A 263 6.91 -21.21 -10.66
CA ARG A 263 6.09 -22.34 -11.13
C ARG A 263 5.12 -21.97 -12.25
N GLU A 264 4.60 -20.74 -12.24
CA GLU A 264 3.69 -20.23 -13.26
C GLU A 264 4.42 -19.70 -14.50
N TYR A 265 5.75 -19.66 -14.47
CA TYR A 265 6.56 -19.19 -15.59
C TYR A 265 6.56 -20.21 -16.73
N PRO A 266 6.17 -19.79 -17.96
CA PRO A 266 5.99 -20.69 -19.10
C PRO A 266 7.29 -21.13 -19.76
#